data_AF-A0A917AAS6-F1
#
_entry.id   AF-A0A917AAS6-F1
#
_cell.length_a   1.000
_cell.length_b   1.000
_cell.length_c   1.000
_cell.angle_alpha   90.00
_cell.angle_beta   90.00
_cell.angle_gamma   90.00
#
_symmetry.space_group_name_H-M   'P 1'
#
loop_
_entity.id
_entity.type
_entity.pdbx_description
1 polymer ?
#
loop_
_entity_poly.entity_id
_entity_poly.type
_entity_poly.pdbx_seq_one_letter_code
_entity_poly.pdbx_strand_id
1 'polypeptide(L)' 'MSQPIIPLKTPQSRRFPHKSRNDLVLKMRIGKVELSLFQSLHQETLETILEKVLAYEHPTQ' A
#
# COMPACT_ATOMS: atom_id res chain seq x y z
N MET A 1 -38.10 -6.64 11.11
CA MET A 1 -37.20 -7.77 11.42
C MET A 1 -35.77 -7.25 11.41
N SER A 2 -35.18 -7.04 12.59
CA SER A 2 -33.77 -6.61 12.73
C SER A 2 -32.90 -7.86 12.57
N GLN A 3 -32.08 -7.90 11.53
CA GLN A 3 -31.10 -8.97 11.36
C GLN A 3 -29.98 -8.76 12.39
N PRO A 4 -29.54 -9.82 13.11
CA PRO A 4 -28.45 -9.69 14.05
C PRO A 4 -27.15 -9.34 13.31
N ILE A 5 -26.42 -8.33 13.78
CA ILE A 5 -25.08 -8.02 13.30
C ILE A 5 -24.17 -9.16 13.76
N ILE A 6 -23.89 -10.11 12.87
CA ILE A 6 -22.96 -11.20 13.13
C ILE A 6 -21.54 -10.63 12.95
N PRO A 7 -20.66 -10.70 13.95
CA PRO A 7 -19.25 -10.38 13.76
C PRO A 7 -18.68 -11.34 12.73
N LEU A 8 -18.50 -10.88 11.50
CA LEU A 8 -17.67 -11.57 10.53
C LEU A 8 -16.28 -11.64 11.15
N LYS A 9 -15.67 -12.84 11.19
CA LYS A 9 -14.26 -12.99 11.59
C LYS A 9 -13.50 -11.97 10.75
N THR A 10 -12.99 -10.94 11.41
CA THR A 10 -12.24 -9.90 10.71
C THR A 10 -11.11 -10.63 9.98
N PRO A 11 -11.02 -10.52 8.64
CA PRO A 11 -9.88 -11.10 7.96
C PRO A 11 -8.66 -10.52 8.66
N GLN A 12 -7.75 -11.40 9.09
CA GLN A 12 -6.52 -10.95 9.74
C GLN A 12 -5.88 -9.95 8.79
N SER A 13 -5.94 -8.67 9.15
CA SER A 13 -5.30 -7.61 8.41
C SER A 13 -3.83 -7.99 8.38
N ARG A 14 -3.38 -8.43 7.20
CA ARG A 14 -1.97 -8.77 6.99
C ARG A 14 -1.21 -7.49 7.22
N ARG A 15 -0.50 -7.41 8.34
CA ARG A 15 0.43 -6.31 8.61
C ARG A 15 1.54 -6.44 7.58
N PHE A 16 1.46 -5.64 6.52
CA PHE A 16 2.59 -5.47 5.65
C PHE A 16 3.71 -4.87 6.49
N PRO A 17 4.92 -5.45 6.52
CA PRO A 17 6.04 -4.78 7.14
C PRO A 17 6.13 -3.40 6.51
N HIS A 18 6.16 -2.36 7.36
CA HIS A 18 6.26 -0.98 6.93
C HIS A 18 7.59 -0.80 6.18
N LYS A 19 7.58 -1.08 4.88
CA LYS A 19 8.69 -0.77 3.99
C LYS A 19 8.62 0.72 3.76
N SER A 20 9.45 1.49 4.46
CA SER A 20 9.63 2.93 4.25
C SER A 20 10.30 3.22 2.90
N ARG A 21 9.84 2.60 1.82
CA ARG A 21 10.46 2.73 0.50
C ARG A 21 10.03 3.98 -0.24
N ASN A 22 8.97 4.63 0.23
CA ASN A 22 8.60 5.98 -0.21
C ASN A 22 9.21 6.99 0.76
N ASP A 23 10.52 7.16 0.69
CA ASP A 23 11.18 8.25 1.39
C ASP A 23 10.69 9.58 0.80
N LEU A 24 10.06 10.39 1.64
CA LEU A 24 9.63 11.73 1.28
C LEU A 24 10.88 12.60 1.18
N VAL A 25 11.23 13.01 -0.03
CA VAL A 25 12.45 13.79 -0.33
C VAL A 25 12.23 15.27 0.01
N LEU A 26 11.05 15.80 -0.30
CA LEU A 26 10.72 17.19 0.01
C LEU A 26 9.24 17.32 0.30
N LYS A 27 8.91 18.12 1.31
CA LYS A 27 7.54 18.57 1.58
C LYS A 27 7.56 20.07 1.79
N MET A 28 6.82 20.81 0.97
CA MET A 28 6.68 22.24 1.15
C MET A 28 5.23 22.68 0.95
N ARG A 29 4.85 23.76 1.64
CA ARG A 29 3.51 24.32 1.58
C ARG A 29 3.57 25.79 1.21
N ILE A 30 2.84 26.17 0.18
CA ILE A 30 2.69 27.56 -0.28
C ILE A 30 1.21 27.92 -0.12
N GLY A 31 0.88 28.58 0.99
CA GLY A 31 -0.50 28.90 1.36
C GLY A 31 -1.38 27.65 1.51
N LYS A 32 -2.29 27.44 0.56
CA LYS A 32 -3.20 26.28 0.51
C LYS A 32 -2.68 25.12 -0.35
N VAL A 33 -1.57 25.30 -1.06
CA VAL A 33 -0.98 24.27 -1.92
C VAL A 33 0.10 23.51 -1.15
N GLU A 34 0.05 22.18 -1.22
CA GLU A 34 1.07 21.28 -0.67
C GLU A 34 1.78 20.57 -1.83
N LEU A 35 3.10 20.63 -1.83
CA LEU A 35 3.98 19.91 -2.75
C LEU A 35 4.74 18.86 -1.94
N SER A 36 4.64 17.61 -2.37
CA SER A 36 5.38 16.48 -1.80
C SER A 36 6.14 15.77 -2.92
N LEU A 37 7.47 15.68 -2.79
CA LEU A 37 8.33 14.89 -3.66
C LEU A 37 8.78 13.64 -2.94
N PHE A 38 8.71 12.51 -3.62
CA PHE A 38 9.11 11.20 -3.10
C PHE A 38 10.29 10.67 -3.89
N GLN A 39 11.09 9.82 -3.26
CA GLN A 39 12.20 9.15 -3.90
C GLN A 39 11.65 8.26 -5.03
N SER A 40 12.27 8.33 -6.21
CA SER A 40 11.89 7.46 -7.31
C SER A 40 12.22 6.00 -6.98
N LEU A 41 11.34 5.10 -7.40
CA LEU A 41 11.61 3.67 -7.30
C LEU A 41 12.57 3.26 -8.42
N HIS A 42 13.56 2.43 -8.07
CA HIS A 42 14.44 1.81 -9.06
C HIS A 42 13.65 0.85 -9.96
N GLN A 43 14.10 0.68 -11.22
CA GLN A 43 13.42 -0.15 -12.22
C GLN A 43 13.18 -1.59 -11.73
N GLU A 44 14.21 -2.24 -11.17
CA GLU A 44 14.11 -3.60 -10.61
C GLU A 44 13.04 -3.70 -9.50
N THR A 45 12.87 -2.62 -8.73
CA THR A 45 11.87 -2.55 -7.66
C THR A 45 10.45 -2.43 -8.22
N LEU A 46 10.27 -1.66 -9.29
CA LEU A 46 8.99 -1.55 -9.99
C LEU A 46 8.57 -2.91 -10.55
N GLU A 47 9.50 -3.61 -11.22
CA GLU A 47 9.25 -4.94 -11.77
C GLU A 47 8.90 -5.95 -10.69
N THR A 48 9.63 -5.96 -9.56
CA THR A 48 9.33 -6.82 -8.41
C THR A 48 7.94 -6.53 -7.82
N ILE A 49 7.53 -5.26 -7.77
CA ILE A 49 6.20 -4.87 -7.26
C ILE A 49 5.13 -5.38 -8.22
N LEU A 50 5.31 -5.17 -9.53
CA LEU A 50 4.37 -5.62 -10.56
C LEU A 50 4.19 -7.15 -10.52
N GLU A 51 5.30 -7.90 -10.45
CA GLU A 51 5.28 -9.36 -10.35
C GLU A 51 4.47 -9.82 -9.12
N LYS A 52 4.69 -9.19 -7.95
CA LYS A 52 3.97 -9.53 -6.72
C LYS A 52 2.47 -9.22 -6.79
N VAL A 53 2.10 -8.13 -7.47
CA VAL A 53 0.70 -7.77 -7.67
C VAL A 53 0.02 -8.78 -8.60
N LEU A 54 0.68 -9.14 -9.70
CA LEU A 54 0.15 -10.13 -10.63
C LEU A 54 0.02 -11.53 -10.00
N ALA A 55 0.96 -11.92 -9.15
CA ALA A 55 0.92 -13.19 -8.42
C ALA A 55 -0.10 -13.21 -7.27
N TYR A 56 -0.68 -12.06 -6.88
CA TYR A 56 -1.53 -11.97 -5.68
C TYR A 56 -2.87 -12.71 -5.82
N GLU A 57 -3.44 -12.81 -7.03
CA GLU A 57 -4.71 -13.51 -7.27
C GLU A 57 -4.55 -15.01 -7.57
N HIS A 58 -3.32 -15.47 -7.74
CA HIS A 58 -3.01 -16.86 -8.01
C HIS A 58 -2.04 -17.38 -6.94
N PRO A 59 -2.52 -17.63 -5.70
CA PRO A 59 -1.77 -18.46 -4.78
C PRO A 59 -1.70 -19.83 -5.45
N THR A 60 -0.56 -20.14 -6.05
CA THR A 60 -0.26 -21.49 -6.54
C THR A 60 -0.54 -22.44 -5.38
N GLN A 61 -1.48 -23.35 -5.64
CA GLN A 61 -2.02 -24.36 -4.75
C GLN A 61 -0.93 -25.13 -4.01
#